data_AF-A0A091P3T9-F1
#
_entry.id   AF-A0A091P3T9-F1
#
_cell.length_a   1.000
_cell.length_b   1.000
_cell.length_c   1.000
_cell.angle_alpha   90.00
_cell.angle_beta   90.00
_cell.angle_gamma   90.00
#
_symmetry.space_group_name_H-M   'P 1'
#
loop_
_entity.id
_entity.type
_entity.pdbx_description
1 polymer ?
#
loop_
_entity_poly.entity_id
_entity_poly.type
_entity_poly.pdbx_seq_one_letter_code
_entity_poly.pdbx_strand_id
1 'polypeptide(L)' 'FAEGGKKTVRVVDTDGKTYAVIFVSRVKDGKTLRMLRLY' A
#
# COMPACT_ATOMS: atom_id res chain seq x y z
N PHE A 1 6.38 1.94 20.16
CA PHE A 1 6.24 1.12 18.95
C PHE A 1 5.84 2.01 17.78
N ALA A 2 6.80 2.64 17.11
CA ALA A 2 6.55 3.32 15.85
C ALA A 2 7.74 3.07 14.95
N GLU A 3 7.79 1.85 14.39
CA GLU A 3 8.68 1.54 13.27
C GLU A 3 8.11 2.26 12.04
N GLY A 4 8.15 3.60 12.05
CA GLY A 4 7.51 4.50 11.10
C GLY A 4 8.21 4.57 9.75
N GLY A 5 8.46 3.41 9.13
CA GLY A 5 8.93 3.35 7.75
C GLY A 5 7.91 4.01 6.83
N LYS A 6 8.35 5.00 6.05
CA LYS A 6 7.52 5.81 5.14
C LYS A 6 6.64 4.89 4.29
N LYS A 7 5.33 4.87 4.58
CA LYS A 7 4.32 4.03 3.91
C LYS A 7 3.50 4.90 2.97
N THR A 8 3.53 4.60 1.68
CA THR A 8 2.68 5.21 0.66
C THR A 8 1.58 4.23 0.29
N VAL A 9 0.35 4.72 0.19
CA VAL A 9 -0.83 3.96 -0.22
C VAL A 9 -1.46 4.69 -1.38
N ARG A 10 -1.71 3.99 -2.48
CA ARG A 10 -2.35 4.54 -3.68
C ARG A 10 -3.45 3.59 -4.15
N VAL A 11 -4.66 4.12 -4.32
CA VAL A 11 -5.73 3.39 -5.01
C VAL A 11 -5.39 3.35 -6.50
N VAL A 12 -5.38 2.15 -7.06
CA VAL A 12 -5.11 1.90 -8.47
C VAL A 12 -6.42 1.83 -9.24
N ASP A 13 -7.40 1.12 -8.68
CA ASP A 13 -8.72 0.97 -9.27
C ASP A 13 -9.77 0.67 -8.20
N THR A 14 -11.03 1.03 -8.45
CA THR A 14 -12.17 0.70 -7.60
C THR A 14 -13.48 0.96 -8.33
N ASP A 15 -14.49 0.11 -8.13
CA ASP A 15 -15.85 0.39 -8.57
C ASP A 15 -16.65 1.29 -7.59
N GLY A 16 -16.00 1.70 -6.49
CA GLY A 16 -16.59 2.51 -5.42
C GLY A 16 -17.64 1.77 -4.58
N LYS A 17 -17.79 0.45 -4.74
CA LYS A 17 -18.87 -0.32 -4.10
C LYS A 17 -18.42 -1.68 -3.57
N THR A 18 -17.80 -2.50 -4.41
CA THR A 18 -17.57 -3.93 -4.13
C THR A 18 -16.11 -4.33 -4.19
N TYR A 19 -15.25 -3.54 -4.86
CA TYR A 19 -13.82 -3.82 -4.84
C TYR A 19 -12.93 -2.57 -4.90
N ALA A 20 -11.72 -2.71 -4.37
CA ALA A 20 -10.63 -1.76 -4.54
C ALA A 20 -9.28 -2.48 -4.70
N VAL A 21 -8.52 -2.05 -5.70
CA VAL A 21 -7.13 -2.46 -5.89
C VAL A 21 -6.24 -1.35 -5.34
N ILE A 22 -5.44 -1.68 -4.34
CA ILE A 22 -4.56 -0.74 -3.65
C ILE A 22 -3.11 -1.17 -3.82
N PHE A 23 -2.28 -0.22 -4.27
CA PHE A 23 -0.84 -0.34 -4.27
C PHE A 23 -0.28 0.25 -2.98
N VAL A 24 0.54 -0.53 -2.28
CA VAL A 24 1.23 -0.12 -1.07
C VAL A 24 2.73 -0.20 -1.30
N SER A 25 3.44 0.87 -0.97
CA SER A 25 4.89 0.84 -0.84
C SER A 25 5.32 1.26 0.56
N ARG A 26 6.32 0.60 1.11
CA ARG A 26 6.92 1.01 2.39
C ARG A 26 8.43 0.86 2.31
N VAL A 27 9.15 1.85 2.80
CA VAL A 27 10.58 1.70 3.06
C VAL A 27 10.76 1.06 4.43
N LYS A 28 11.40 -0.10 4.47
CA LYS A 28 11.80 -0.80 5.69
C LYS A 28 13.27 -1.21 5.54
N ASP A 29 14.11 -0.82 6.50
CA ASP A 29 15.53 -1.16 6.56
C ASP A 29 16.30 -0.83 5.26
N GLY A 30 16.06 0.35 4.70
CA GLY A 30 16.68 0.82 3.46
C GLY A 30 16.16 0.16 2.17
N LYS A 31 15.30 -0.86 2.28
CA LYS A 31 14.66 -1.55 1.14
C LYS A 31 13.23 -1.06 0.94
N THR A 32 12.85 -0.87 -0.32
CA THR A 32 11.46 -0.53 -0.67
C THR A 32 10.68 -1.80 -0.92
N LEU A 33 9.74 -2.10 -0.03
CA LEU A 33 8.77 -3.17 -0.21
C LEU A 33 7.57 -2.63 -1.00
N ARG A 34 7.04 -3.45 -1.91
CA ARG A 34 5.88 -3.13 -2.75
C ARG A 34 4.87 -4.28 -2.65
N MET A 35 3.58 -3.95 -2.55
CA MET A 35 2.51 -4.92 -2.43
C MET A 35 1.26 -4.42 -3.16
N LEU A 36 0.56 -5.33 -3.82
CA LEU A 36 -0.78 -5.10 -4.34
C LEU A 36 -1.78 -5.82 -3.43
N ARG A 37 -2.89 -5.16 -3.08
CA ARG A 37 -3.99 -5.76 -2.33
C ARG A 37 -5.30 -5.52 -3.05
N LEU A 38 -6.12 -6.56 -3.11
CA LEU A 38 -7.52 -6.52 -3.52
C LEU A 38 -8.37 -6.55 -2.25
N TYR A 39 -9.28 -5.59 -2.15
CA TYR A 39 -10.30 -5.48 -1.09
C TYR A 39 -11.67 -5.55 -1.72
#